data_AF-A0A3D5EWQ4-F1
#
_entry.id   AF-A0A3D5EWQ4-F1
#
_cell.length_a   1.000
_cell.length_b   1.000
_cell.length_c   1.000
_cell.angle_alpha   90.00
_cell.angle_beta   90.00
_cell.angle_gamma   90.00
#
_symmetry.space_group_name_H-M   'P 1'
#
loop_
_entity.id
_entity.type
_entity.pdbx_description
1 polymer ?
#
loop_
_entity_poly.entity_id
_entity_poly.type
_entity_poly.pdbx_seq_one_letter_code
_entity_poly.pdbx_strand_id
1 'polypeptide(L)'
;EIVVVSRQNNSGTYAYFKEAVLGEKGKFRQGTLDMHGSKDVADLVEKTPCAIGYSGLAYVTDHMKALCVAPAAGKPCVKPTEETAFNGTYPIARPLFMYTKGEPVGEVKKYMDWIKSDTGQCIIEKEGYAPIKKVKCK
;
A
#
# COMPACT_ATOMS: atom_id res chain seq x y z
N GLU A 1 3.48 25.91 4.61
CA GLU A 1 2.56 25.40 3.57
C GLU A 1 2.71 23.88 3.49
N ILE A 2 1.65 23.13 3.17
CA ILE A 2 1.73 21.66 3.01
C ILE A 2 2.08 21.33 1.56
N VAL A 3 3.16 20.58 1.36
CA VAL A 3 3.54 20.03 0.05
C VAL A 3 2.80 18.71 -0.14
N VAL A 4 1.87 18.68 -1.10
CA VAL A 4 1.06 17.49 -1.34
C VAL A 4 1.71 16.67 -2.46
N VAL A 5 1.97 15.40 -2.18
CA VAL A 5 2.62 14.47 -3.11
C VAL A 5 1.65 13.34 -3.47
N SER A 6 1.56 13.02 -4.75
CA SER A 6 0.70 11.99 -5.32
C SER A 6 1.47 11.11 -6.30
N ARG A 7 0.77 10.18 -6.93
CA ARG A 7 1.25 9.32 -8.00
C ARG A 7 0.63 9.74 -9.33
N GLN A 8 1.30 9.40 -10.42
CA GLN A 8 0.75 9.56 -11.76
C GLN A 8 -0.56 8.76 -11.95
N ASN A 9 -1.42 9.24 -12.84
CA ASN A 9 -2.77 8.70 -13.06
C ASN A 9 -2.81 7.26 -13.60
N ASN A 10 -1.70 6.74 -14.10
CA ASN A 10 -1.50 5.35 -14.53
C ASN A 10 -1.11 4.40 -13.37
N SER A 11 -0.99 4.92 -12.15
CA SER A 11 -0.68 4.12 -10.96
C SER A 11 -1.94 3.47 -10.38
N GLY A 12 -1.88 2.16 -10.12
CA GLY A 12 -2.92 1.49 -9.35
C GLY A 12 -3.08 2.08 -7.94
N THR A 13 -2.01 2.60 -7.32
CA THR A 13 -2.09 3.28 -6.01
C THR A 13 -2.80 4.63 -6.13
N TYR A 14 -2.60 5.38 -7.22
CA TYR A 14 -3.36 6.59 -7.50
C TYR A 14 -4.87 6.30 -7.58
N ALA A 15 -5.24 5.28 -8.37
CA ALA A 15 -6.64 4.92 -8.58
C ALA A 15 -7.33 4.54 -7.25
N TYR A 16 -6.67 3.68 -6.47
CA TYR A 16 -7.20 3.25 -5.17
C TYR A 16 -7.26 4.36 -4.13
N PHE A 17 -6.22 5.19 -4.01
CA PHE A 17 -6.25 6.28 -3.04
C PHE A 17 -7.36 7.28 -3.36
N LYS A 18 -7.56 7.57 -4.66
CA LYS A 18 -8.67 8.40 -5.10
C LYS A 18 -10.02 7.79 -4.70
N GLU A 19 -10.23 6.51 -4.98
CA GLU A 19 -11.48 5.81 -4.63
C GLU A 19 -11.70 5.75 -3.11
N ALA A 20 -10.70 5.29 -2.36
CA ALA A 20 -10.81 5.02 -0.93
C ALA A 20 -10.83 6.29 -0.06
N VAL A 21 -10.17 7.37 -0.49
CA VAL A 21 -10.01 8.59 0.34
C VAL A 21 -10.78 9.77 -0.22
N LEU A 22 -10.76 9.97 -1.54
CA LEU A 22 -11.42 11.12 -2.17
C LEU A 22 -12.85 10.81 -2.64
N GLY A 23 -13.18 9.52 -2.80
CA GLY A 23 -14.43 9.05 -3.38
C GLY A 23 -14.53 9.28 -4.89
N GLU A 24 -15.61 8.80 -5.50
CA GLU A 24 -15.81 8.81 -6.97
C GLU A 24 -15.69 10.21 -7.60
N LYS A 25 -16.23 11.23 -6.91
CA LYS A 25 -16.26 12.62 -7.38
C LYS A 25 -15.07 13.44 -6.89
N GLY A 26 -14.24 12.87 -6.02
CA GLY A 26 -13.08 13.54 -5.46
C GLY A 26 -12.00 13.81 -6.49
N LYS A 27 -11.30 14.93 -6.32
CA LYS A 27 -10.17 15.34 -7.17
C LYS A 27 -8.98 15.67 -6.29
N PHE A 28 -7.78 15.33 -6.78
CA PHE A 28 -6.55 15.82 -6.17
C PHE A 28 -6.47 17.34 -6.27
N ARG A 29 -5.82 17.97 -5.30
CA ARG A 29 -5.59 19.42 -5.28
C ARG A 29 -4.73 19.81 -6.48
N GLN A 30 -5.01 20.95 -7.11
CA GLN A 30 -4.10 21.52 -8.11
C GLN A 30 -2.75 21.86 -7.47
N GLY A 31 -1.65 21.62 -8.19
CA GLY A 31 -0.29 21.79 -7.66
C GLY A 31 0.22 20.63 -6.79
N THR A 32 -0.50 19.49 -6.78
CA THR A 32 0.04 18.25 -6.23
C THR A 32 1.22 17.76 -7.07
N LEU A 33 2.28 17.28 -6.42
CA LEU A 33 3.46 16.76 -7.09
C LEU A 33 3.26 15.29 -7.46
N ASP A 34 3.24 14.97 -8.75
CA ASP A 34 2.95 13.62 -9.25
C ASP A 34 4.23 12.81 -9.48
N MET A 35 4.46 11.80 -8.64
CA MET A 35 5.64 10.94 -8.68
C MET A 35 5.42 9.67 -9.51
N HIS A 36 6.49 9.16 -10.13
CA HIS A 36 6.44 7.95 -10.96
C HIS A 36 6.21 6.69 -10.10
N GLY A 37 6.99 6.51 -9.04
CA GLY A 37 6.97 5.32 -8.18
C GLY A 37 6.55 5.58 -6.74
N SER A 38 6.22 4.49 -6.03
CA SER A 38 5.98 4.52 -4.57
C SER A 38 7.24 4.92 -3.79
N LYS A 39 8.41 4.51 -4.29
CA LYS A 39 9.72 4.90 -3.74
C LYS A 39 9.95 6.41 -3.88
N ASP A 40 9.65 6.98 -5.04
CA ASP A 40 9.83 8.42 -5.29
C ASP A 40 8.96 9.28 -4.35
N VAL A 41 7.72 8.85 -4.07
CA VAL A 41 6.87 9.50 -3.07
C VAL A 41 7.51 9.45 -1.69
N ALA A 42 8.00 8.27 -1.28
CA ALA A 42 8.61 8.06 0.02
C ALA A 42 9.88 8.90 0.18
N ASP A 43 10.78 8.87 -0.82
CA ASP A 43 12.03 9.63 -0.85
C ASP A 43 11.76 11.15 -0.82
N LEU A 44 10.73 11.65 -1.53
CA LEU A 44 10.37 13.06 -1.52
C LEU A 44 9.79 13.50 -0.17
N VAL A 45 8.90 12.69 0.42
CA VAL A 45 8.30 12.97 1.75
C VAL A 45 9.36 12.99 2.83
N GLU A 46 10.32 12.05 2.80
CA GLU A 46 11.41 11.97 3.76
C GLU A 46 12.32 13.21 3.71
N LYS A 47 12.60 13.73 2.51
CA LYS A 47 13.54 14.85 2.30
C LYS A 47 12.92 16.24 2.34
N THR A 48 11.58 16.34 2.35
CA THR A 48 10.88 17.62 2.21
C THR A 48 10.07 17.93 3.46
N PRO A 49 10.49 18.90 4.29
CA PRO A 49 9.69 19.36 5.41
C PRO A 49 8.27 19.76 4.98
N CYS A 50 7.28 19.42 5.80
CA CYS A 50 5.86 19.66 5.53
C CYS A 50 5.26 18.92 4.32
N ALA A 51 5.96 17.93 3.75
CA ALA A 51 5.39 17.07 2.73
C ALA A 51 4.47 15.98 3.30
N ILE A 52 3.40 15.70 2.57
CA ILE A 52 2.50 14.58 2.83
C ILE A 52 2.19 13.86 1.51
N GLY A 53 2.22 12.54 1.54
CA GLY A 53 1.89 11.70 0.41
C GLY A 53 1.37 10.34 0.86
N TYR A 54 1.13 9.45 -0.10
CA TYR A 54 0.67 8.09 0.14
C TYR A 54 1.57 7.08 -0.58
N SER A 55 1.93 6.01 0.11
CA SER A 55 2.77 4.93 -0.42
C SER A 55 2.39 3.58 0.23
N GLY A 56 2.99 2.50 -0.24
CA GLY A 56 2.85 1.19 0.40
C GLY A 56 3.58 1.14 1.75
N LEU A 57 3.04 0.38 2.72
CA LEU A 57 3.61 0.27 4.06
C LEU A 57 5.09 -0.16 4.05
N ALA A 58 5.47 -1.04 3.13
CA ALA A 58 6.85 -1.50 2.92
C ALA A 58 7.86 -0.39 2.58
N TYR A 59 7.41 0.80 2.18
CA TYR A 59 8.30 1.94 1.87
C TYR A 59 8.51 2.88 3.06
N VAL A 60 7.85 2.65 4.20
CA VAL A 60 8.01 3.49 5.39
C VAL A 60 9.36 3.18 6.04
N THR A 61 10.15 4.22 6.29
CA THR A 61 11.41 4.16 7.03
C THR A 61 11.27 4.86 8.39
N ASP A 62 12.27 4.73 9.26
CA ASP A 62 12.33 5.43 10.55
C ASP A 62 12.42 6.96 10.43
N HIS A 63 12.69 7.47 9.23
CA HIS A 63 12.73 8.91 8.93
C HIS A 63 11.37 9.48 8.49
N MET A 64 10.36 8.61 8.34
CA MET A 64 9.00 8.98 7.97
C MET A 64 8.04 8.71 9.13
N LYS A 65 6.93 9.46 9.16
CA LYS A 65 5.85 9.23 10.12
C LYS A 65 4.62 8.68 9.39
N ALA A 66 4.36 7.39 9.56
CA ALA A 66 3.09 6.80 9.14
C ALA A 66 1.95 7.31 10.03
N LEU A 67 0.92 7.88 9.42
CA LEU A 67 -0.22 8.46 10.14
C LEU A 67 -1.27 7.39 10.45
N CYS A 68 -1.83 7.42 11.66
CA CYS A 68 -3.03 6.64 11.94
C CYS A 68 -4.25 7.29 11.26
N VAL A 69 -5.23 6.48 10.86
CA VAL A 69 -6.43 6.95 10.18
C VAL A 69 -7.66 6.42 10.92
N ALA A 70 -8.60 7.32 11.22
CA ALA A 70 -9.89 6.93 11.78
C ALA A 70 -10.84 6.52 10.64
N PRO A 71 -11.53 5.38 10.75
CA PRO A 71 -12.45 4.91 9.69
C PRO A 71 -13.70 5.81 9.55
N ALA A 72 -14.04 6.58 10.59
CA ALA A 72 -15.11 7.56 10.58
C ALA A 72 -14.86 8.64 11.65
N ALA A 73 -15.55 9.78 11.53
CA ALA A 73 -15.51 10.83 12.53
C ALA A 73 -15.91 10.29 13.92
N GLY A 74 -15.15 10.65 14.95
CA GLY A 74 -15.39 10.19 16.33
C GLY A 74 -14.97 8.75 16.64
N LYS A 75 -14.43 8.00 15.67
CA LYS A 75 -13.82 6.67 15.91
C LYS A 75 -12.33 6.81 16.24
N PRO A 76 -11.76 5.88 17.02
CA PRO A 76 -10.32 5.86 17.26
C PRO A 76 -9.57 5.67 15.94
N CYS A 77 -8.40 6.31 15.82
CA CYS A 77 -7.54 6.09 14.68
C CYS A 77 -6.84 4.73 14.78
N VAL A 78 -6.66 4.07 13.65
CA VAL A 78 -5.92 2.81 13.53
C VAL A 78 -4.58 3.12 12.88
N LYS A 79 -3.48 2.65 13.47
CA LYS A 79 -2.14 2.78 12.89
C LYS A 79 -1.97 1.77 11.75
N PRO A 80 -1.27 2.11 10.66
CA PRO A 80 -0.92 1.14 9.64
C PRO A 80 0.17 0.20 10.15
N THR A 81 -0.14 -1.09 10.21
CA THR A 81 0.78 -2.17 10.57
C THR A 81 0.44 -3.39 9.71
N GLU A 82 1.35 -4.36 9.64
CA GLU A 82 1.06 -5.63 8.95
C GLU A 82 -0.20 -6.31 9.53
N GLU A 83 -0.35 -6.31 10.86
CA GLU A 83 -1.51 -6.87 11.54
C GLU A 83 -2.82 -6.16 11.15
N THR A 84 -2.83 -4.82 11.19
CA THR A 84 -4.03 -4.02 10.91
C THR A 84 -4.39 -4.00 9.43
N ALA A 85 -3.40 -4.19 8.55
CA ALA A 85 -3.62 -4.42 7.12
C ALA A 85 -4.19 -5.83 6.87
N PHE A 86 -3.63 -6.86 7.54
CA PHE A 86 -4.06 -8.25 7.39
C PHE A 86 -5.50 -8.48 7.87
N ASN A 87 -5.87 -7.92 9.04
CA ASN A 87 -7.19 -8.10 9.62
C ASN A 87 -8.24 -7.10 9.10
N GLY A 88 -7.85 -6.17 8.21
CA GLY A 88 -8.74 -5.18 7.61
C GLY A 88 -9.19 -4.04 8.53
N THR A 89 -8.59 -3.88 9.71
CA THR A 89 -8.95 -2.80 10.64
C THR A 89 -8.37 -1.45 10.22
N TYR A 90 -7.25 -1.42 9.49
CA TYR A 90 -6.75 -0.19 8.88
C TYR A 90 -7.58 0.16 7.64
N PRO A 91 -8.19 1.37 7.56
CA PRO A 91 -9.21 1.67 6.56
C PRO A 91 -8.66 1.83 5.13
N ILE A 92 -7.34 2.00 4.97
CA ILE A 92 -6.68 2.19 3.68
C ILE A 92 -5.75 0.99 3.43
N ALA A 93 -6.34 -0.20 3.30
CA ALA A 93 -5.68 -1.44 2.94
C ALA A 93 -6.40 -2.14 1.78
N ARG A 94 -5.65 -2.84 0.93
CA ARG A 94 -6.20 -3.60 -0.19
C ARG A 94 -5.40 -4.88 -0.43
N PRO A 95 -6.04 -5.96 -0.94
CA PRO A 95 -5.32 -7.09 -1.49
C PRO A 95 -4.53 -6.70 -2.75
N LEU A 96 -3.43 -7.41 -3.01
CA LEU A 96 -2.71 -7.36 -4.28
C LEU A 96 -3.06 -8.61 -5.09
N PHE A 97 -3.45 -8.42 -6.34
CA PHE A 97 -3.93 -9.49 -7.21
C PHE A 97 -2.89 -9.88 -8.26
N MET A 98 -2.79 -11.19 -8.50
CA MET A 98 -2.08 -11.77 -9.63
C MET A 98 -3.12 -12.26 -10.64
N TYR A 99 -2.97 -11.90 -11.91
CA TYR A 99 -3.92 -12.25 -12.97
C TYR A 99 -3.30 -13.21 -13.98
N THR A 100 -4.04 -14.26 -14.34
CA THR A 100 -3.70 -15.21 -15.40
C THR A 100 -4.82 -15.31 -16.42
N LYS A 101 -4.50 -15.64 -17.67
CA LYS A 101 -5.50 -15.89 -18.70
C LYS A 101 -6.05 -17.31 -18.51
N GLY A 102 -7.10 -17.44 -17.70
CA GLY A 102 -7.67 -18.73 -17.29
C GLY A 102 -6.85 -19.42 -16.20
N GLU A 103 -7.15 -20.69 -15.95
CA GLU A 103 -6.44 -21.50 -14.96
C GLU A 103 -4.97 -21.69 -15.36
N PRO A 104 -4.01 -21.37 -14.47
CA PRO A 104 -2.60 -21.48 -14.80
C PRO A 104 -2.18 -22.95 -14.95
N VAL A 105 -1.32 -23.22 -15.94
CA VAL A 105 -0.74 -24.55 -16.21
C VAL A 105 0.78 -24.46 -16.31
N GLY A 106 1.46 -25.60 -16.26
CA GLY A 106 2.92 -25.69 -16.42
C GLY A 106 3.69 -24.82 -15.42
N GLU A 107 4.68 -24.08 -15.91
CA GLU A 107 5.54 -23.23 -15.08
C GLU A 107 4.78 -22.08 -14.39
N VAL A 108 3.74 -21.54 -15.04
CA VAL A 108 2.90 -20.49 -14.42
C VAL A 108 2.19 -21.04 -13.20
N LYS A 109 1.66 -22.27 -13.26
CA LYS A 109 1.03 -22.92 -12.11
C LYS A 109 2.03 -23.14 -10.98
N LYS A 110 3.21 -23.68 -11.30
CA LYS A 110 4.28 -23.90 -10.32
C LYS A 110 4.66 -22.62 -9.60
N TYR A 111 4.78 -21.51 -10.34
CA TYR A 111 5.08 -20.20 -9.76
C TYR A 111 3.95 -19.68 -8.87
N MET A 112 2.70 -19.78 -9.31
CA MET A 112 1.53 -19.35 -8.50
C MET A 112 1.38 -20.18 -7.22
N ASP A 113 1.65 -21.49 -7.30
CA ASP A 113 1.66 -22.38 -6.13
C ASP A 113 2.84 -22.04 -5.19
N TRP A 114 4.01 -21.71 -5.73
CA TRP A 114 5.18 -21.29 -4.95
C TRP A 114 4.93 -19.97 -4.21
N ILE A 115 4.33 -18.96 -4.87
CA ILE A 115 3.98 -17.70 -4.20
C ILE A 115 3.05 -17.97 -3.00
N LYS A 116 2.10 -18.90 -3.14
CA LYS A 116 1.15 -19.29 -2.07
C LYS A 116 1.74 -20.22 -1.01
N SER A 117 2.91 -20.79 -1.25
CA SER A 117 3.61 -21.65 -0.29
C SER A 117 4.08 -20.87 0.94
N ASP A 118 4.40 -21.56 2.03
CA ASP A 118 4.89 -20.91 3.25
C ASP A 118 6.20 -20.15 2.99
N THR A 119 7.07 -20.66 2.11
CA THR A 119 8.29 -19.95 1.68
C THR A 119 7.97 -18.63 1.00
N GLY A 120 7.05 -18.63 0.02
CA GLY A 120 6.67 -17.42 -0.70
C GLY A 120 6.00 -16.39 0.21
N GLN A 121 5.12 -16.85 1.11
CA GLN A 121 4.47 -16.00 2.09
C GLN A 121 5.43 -15.41 3.12
N CYS A 122 6.44 -16.16 3.55
CA CYS A 122 7.47 -15.63 4.44
C CYS A 122 8.37 -14.58 3.78
N ILE A 123 8.62 -14.69 2.48
CA ILE A 123 9.30 -13.63 1.73
C ILE A 123 8.42 -12.36 1.72
N ILE A 124 7.12 -12.49 1.44
CA ILE A 124 6.18 -11.36 1.42
C ILE A 124 6.15 -10.65 2.78
N GLU A 125 6.07 -11.40 3.88
CA GLU A 125 6.09 -10.85 5.24
C GLU A 125 7.41 -10.12 5.52
N LYS A 126 8.55 -10.73 5.19
CA LYS A 126 9.87 -10.11 5.36
C LYS A 126 10.04 -8.80 4.58
N GLU A 127 9.42 -8.69 3.41
CA GLU A 127 9.43 -7.47 2.60
C GLU A 127 8.42 -6.41 3.08
N GLY A 128 7.74 -6.62 4.23
CA GLY A 128 6.84 -5.65 4.85
C GLY A 128 5.42 -5.64 4.29
N TYR A 129 4.98 -6.75 3.68
CA TYR A 129 3.62 -6.93 3.16
C TYR A 129 2.86 -7.97 3.98
N ALA A 130 1.54 -7.76 4.13
CA ALA A 130 0.69 -8.75 4.78
C ALA A 130 0.54 -10.01 3.90
N PRO A 131 0.86 -11.22 4.42
CA PRO A 131 0.66 -12.47 3.69
C PRO A 131 -0.83 -12.80 3.53
N ILE A 132 -1.19 -13.70 2.60
CA ILE A 132 -2.59 -14.11 2.36
C ILE A 132 -3.13 -15.05 3.45
N LYS A 133 -2.24 -15.61 4.27
CA LYS A 133 -2.54 -16.48 5.41
C LYS A 133 -1.47 -16.27 6.48
N LYS A 134 -1.80 -16.55 7.74
CA LYS A 134 -0.79 -16.56 8.81
C LYS A 134 0.26 -17.63 8.51
N VAL A 135 1.53 -17.25 8.54
CA VAL A 135 2.66 -18.16 8.39
C VAL A 135 3.59 -18.04 9.60
N LYS A 136 4.37 -19.10 9.85
CA LYS A 136 5.45 -19.07 10.86
C LYS A 136 6.77 -19.13 10.12
N CYS A 137 7.40 -17.98 9.98
CA CYS A 137 8.70 -17.87 9.35
C CYS A 137 9.77 -18.29 10.35
N LYS A 138 10.70 -19.14 9.89
CA LYS A 138 11.87 -19.57 10.66
C LYS A 138 12.99 -18.57 10.50
#